data_AF-A0A286U4E8-F1
#
_entry.id   AF-A0A286U4E8-F1
#
_cell.length_a   1.000
_cell.length_b   1.000
_cell.length_c   1.000
_cell.angle_alpha   90.00
_cell.angle_beta   90.00
_cell.angle_gamma   90.00
#
_symmetry.space_group_name_H-M   'P 1'
#
loop_
_entity.id
_entity.type
_entity.pdbx_description
1 polymer ?
#
loop_
_entity_poly.entity_id
_entity_poly.type
_entity_poly.pdbx_seq_one_letter_code
_entity_poly.pdbx_strand_id
1 'polypeptide(L)'
;MNDKGGPAIVVAGSGMCTGGRVVNYLKEFLPDSRNDILFVGYQACGTPGRDIITCGNNKMRHGYVTIDGKRIDVGAGVHEISGYSAHADKDDLVRWVMRFRNKPSKIFLVHGEAESKKSLKKELDTMGLDVTVARKKRYIVDA
;
A
#
# COMPACT_ATOMS: atom_id res chain seq x y z
N MET A 1 30.56 14.91 16.34
CA MET A 1 31.13 13.78 15.59
C MET A 1 31.12 14.18 14.13
N ASN A 2 32.31 14.53 13.63
CA ASN A 2 32.55 14.89 12.25
C ASN A 2 32.83 13.57 11.52
N ASP A 3 31.80 12.99 10.93
CA ASP A 3 31.97 11.95 9.91
C ASP A 3 31.02 12.32 8.78
N LYS A 4 31.57 12.72 7.64
CA LYS A 4 30.81 13.14 6.46
C LYS A 4 30.20 11.89 5.88
N GLY A 5 28.99 11.56 6.36
CA GLY A 5 28.27 10.32 6.05
C GLY A 5 28.26 10.02 4.56
N GLY A 6 28.90 8.90 4.20
CA GLY A 6 28.82 8.33 2.86
C GLY A 6 27.44 7.76 2.54
N PRO A 7 27.26 7.15 1.36
CA PRO A 7 26.00 6.52 0.99
C PRO A 7 25.61 5.46 2.03
N ALA A 8 24.34 5.48 2.44
CA ALA A 8 23.80 4.59 3.47
C ALA A 8 22.39 4.13 3.11
N ILE A 9 21.99 2.98 3.66
CA ILE A 9 20.62 2.46 3.58
C ILE A 9 19.92 2.75 4.90
N VAL A 10 18.80 3.46 4.84
CA VAL A 10 17.95 3.74 6.00
C VAL A 10 16.66 2.94 5.90
N VAL A 11 16.38 2.13 6.93
CA VAL A 11 15.09 1.45 7.09
C VAL A 11 14.36 2.08 8.27
N ALA A 12 13.23 2.75 8.00
CA ALA A 12 12.47 3.45 9.02
C ALA A 12 10.96 3.27 8.81
N GLY A 13 10.23 3.12 9.93
CA GLY A 13 8.76 3.14 9.94
C GLY A 13 8.17 4.54 10.19
N SER A 14 6.89 4.75 9.90
CA SER A 14 5.89 3.75 9.48
C SER A 14 5.93 3.40 7.98
N GLY A 15 5.54 2.18 7.62
CA GLY A 15 5.64 1.67 6.23
C GLY A 15 4.74 2.37 5.21
N MET A 16 3.77 3.19 5.65
CA MET A 16 2.96 4.05 4.77
C MET A 16 3.26 5.55 4.92
N CYS A 17 4.33 5.89 5.63
CA CYS A 17 4.80 7.25 5.82
C CYS A 17 3.80 8.18 6.53
N THR A 18 2.87 7.61 7.31
CA THR A 18 1.84 8.36 8.05
C THR A 18 2.35 8.97 9.36
N GLY A 19 3.59 8.63 9.77
CA GLY A 19 4.19 9.10 11.01
C GLY A 19 5.48 8.35 11.36
N GLY A 20 6.04 8.66 12.52
CA GLY A 20 7.29 8.04 12.99
C GLY A 20 8.54 8.64 12.36
N ARG A 21 9.69 7.98 12.54
CA ARG A 21 10.99 8.52 12.15
C ARG A 21 11.16 8.66 10.64
N VAL A 22 10.47 7.84 9.84
CA VAL A 22 10.49 7.92 8.37
C VAL A 22 10.12 9.31 7.86
N VAL A 23 9.23 10.02 8.55
CA VAL A 23 8.81 11.37 8.18
C VAL A 23 9.97 12.36 8.20
N ASN A 24 10.88 12.24 9.17
CA ASN A 24 12.04 13.12 9.25
C ASN A 24 13.03 12.84 8.12
N TYR A 25 13.25 11.56 7.80
CA TYR A 25 14.07 11.18 6.65
C TYR A 25 13.46 11.67 5.34
N LEU A 26 12.14 11.56 5.16
CA LEU A 26 11.48 12.04 3.95
C LEU A 26 11.60 13.56 3.81
N LYS A 27 11.41 14.33 4.88
CA LYS A 27 11.57 15.80 4.82
C LYS A 27 12.97 16.22 4.40
N GLU A 28 13.99 15.46 4.81
CA GLU A 28 15.40 15.76 4.52
C GLU A 28 15.83 15.28 3.13
N PHE A 29 15.50 14.05 2.76
CA PHE A 29 16.10 13.36 1.62
C PHE A 29 15.24 13.35 0.36
N LEU A 30 13.92 13.50 0.48
CA LEU A 30 12.99 13.45 -0.66
C LEU A 30 13.20 14.55 -1.72
N PRO A 31 13.63 15.79 -1.37
CA PRO A 31 13.88 16.82 -2.37
C PRO A 31 15.16 16.63 -3.20
N ASP A 32 16.12 15.83 -2.72
CA ASP A 32 17.43 15.69 -3.33
C ASP A 32 17.49 14.46 -4.27
N SER A 33 17.80 14.73 -5.54
CA SER A 33 17.83 13.73 -6.63
C SER A 33 18.96 12.71 -6.55
N ARG A 34 19.89 12.88 -5.59
CA ARG A 34 20.93 11.88 -5.30
C ARG A 34 20.42 10.71 -4.47
N ASN A 35 19.22 10.81 -3.92
CA ASN A 35 18.62 9.79 -3.07
C ASN A 35 17.58 8.97 -3.82
N ASP A 36 17.36 7.75 -3.34
CA ASP A 36 16.28 6.87 -3.79
C ASP A 36 15.39 6.49 -2.61
N ILE A 37 14.07 6.48 -2.84
CA ILE A 37 13.05 6.01 -1.92
C ILE A 37 12.45 4.72 -2.47
N LEU A 38 12.55 3.65 -1.70
CA LEU A 38 12.06 2.34 -2.08
C LEU A 38 10.87 1.91 -1.22
N PHE A 39 9.70 1.74 -1.84
CA PHE A 39 8.52 1.17 -1.21
C PHE A 39 8.44 -0.33 -1.47
N VAL A 40 8.35 -1.13 -0.40
CA VAL A 40 8.27 -2.61 -0.47
C VAL A 40 6.89 -3.16 -0.08
N GLY A 41 5.95 -2.27 0.25
CA GLY A 41 4.61 -2.63 0.71
C GLY A 41 3.54 -1.70 0.15
N TYR A 42 2.30 -2.18 0.19
CA TYR A 42 1.16 -1.44 -0.33
C TYR A 42 0.98 -0.09 0.36
N GLN A 43 0.79 0.96 -0.45
CA GLN A 43 0.52 2.32 0.00
C GLN A 43 -0.96 2.64 -0.17
N ALA A 44 -1.70 2.80 0.93
CA ALA A 44 -3.14 3.08 0.86
C ALA A 44 -3.42 4.47 0.27
N CYS A 45 -4.55 4.61 -0.43
CA CYS A 45 -5.03 5.92 -0.87
C CYS A 45 -5.17 6.89 0.32
N GLY A 46 -4.72 8.14 0.14
CA GLY A 46 -4.70 9.16 1.18
C GLY A 46 -3.55 9.07 2.18
N THR A 47 -2.56 8.19 1.95
CA THR A 47 -1.31 8.17 2.72
C THR A 47 -0.21 8.96 2.00
N PRO A 48 0.74 9.59 2.73
CA PRO A 48 1.86 10.28 2.09
C PRO A 48 2.67 9.37 1.18
N GLY A 49 2.83 8.07 1.51
CA GLY A 49 3.55 7.15 0.63
C GLY A 49 2.87 6.95 -0.72
N ARG A 50 1.53 6.94 -0.79
CA ARG A 50 0.80 6.89 -2.07
C ARG A 50 1.00 8.16 -2.89
N ASP A 51 1.02 9.32 -2.25
CA ASP A 51 1.25 10.60 -2.91
C ASP A 51 2.66 10.69 -3.48
N ILE A 52 3.67 10.24 -2.72
CA ILE A 52 5.07 10.18 -3.16
C ILE A 52 5.21 9.30 -4.40
N ILE A 53 4.65 8.09 -4.39
CA ILE A 53 4.65 7.18 -5.55
C ILE A 53 4.01 7.84 -6.77
N THR A 54 2.83 8.45 -6.58
CA THR A 54 2.09 9.08 -7.67
C THR A 54 2.89 10.23 -8.29
N CYS A 55 3.57 11.01 -7.46
CA CYS A 55 4.45 12.09 -7.92
C CYS A 55 5.70 11.55 -8.62
N GLY A 56 6.41 10.60 -8.01
CA GLY A 56 7.65 10.04 -8.54
C GLY A 56 7.48 9.31 -9.87
N ASN A 57 6.32 8.67 -10.09
CA ASN A 57 5.98 8.03 -11.35
C ASN A 57 5.62 9.04 -12.47
N ASN A 58 5.37 10.30 -12.13
CA ASN A 58 5.08 11.36 -13.09
C ASN A 58 6.35 12.14 -13.49
N LYS A 59 7.17 11.55 -14.37
CA LYS A 59 8.44 12.14 -14.83
C LYS A 59 8.31 13.50 -15.55
N MET A 60 7.10 13.92 -15.94
CA MET A 60 6.86 15.20 -16.62
C MET A 60 6.51 16.34 -15.66
N ARG A 61 6.36 16.09 -14.35
CA ARG A 61 6.02 17.11 -13.36
C ARG A 61 6.89 16.94 -12.11
N HIS A 62 7.55 18.03 -11.71
CA HIS A 62 8.06 18.15 -10.34
C HIS A 62 6.85 18.14 -9.39
N GLY A 63 6.61 16.99 -8.78
CA GLY A 63 5.54 16.79 -7.80
C GLY A 63 5.98 17.21 -6.40
N TYR A 64 5.00 17.35 -5.51
CA TYR A 64 5.25 17.55 -4.10
C TYR A 64 4.28 16.71 -3.28
N VAL A 65 4.69 16.39 -2.06
CA VAL A 65 3.83 15.77 -1.04
C VAL A 65 3.69 16.72 0.13
N THR A 66 2.55 16.68 0.80
CA THR A 66 2.35 17.42 2.05
C THR A 66 2.62 16.50 3.23
N ILE A 67 3.61 16.84 4.05
CA ILE A 67 3.97 16.10 5.27
C ILE A 67 3.97 17.09 6.44
N ASP A 68 3.17 16.81 7.48
CA ASP A 68 2.95 17.70 8.63
C ASP A 68 2.59 19.15 8.22
N GLY A 69 1.72 19.27 7.22
CA GLY A 69 1.27 20.57 6.69
C GLY A 69 2.33 21.33 5.88
N LYS A 70 3.52 20.76 5.67
CA LYS A 70 4.58 21.35 4.85
C LYS A 70 4.66 20.68 3.50
N ARG A 71 4.81 21.49 2.46
CA ARG A 71 5.10 21.04 1.11
C ARG A 71 6.56 20.59 1.02
N ILE A 72 6.77 19.35 0.59
CA ILE A 72 8.10 18.76 0.33
C ILE A 72 8.13 18.32 -1.13
N ASP A 73 9.10 18.82 -1.89
CA ASP A 73 9.25 18.44 -3.30
C ASP A 73 9.76 17.01 -3.44
N VAL A 74 9.28 16.31 -4.46
CA VAL A 74 9.69 14.94 -4.79
C VAL A 74 10.75 15.00 -5.88
N GLY A 75 12.01 15.12 -5.46
CA GLY A 75 13.18 15.16 -6.34
C GLY A 75 13.97 13.85 -6.38
N ALA A 76 13.89 13.05 -5.33
CA ALA A 76 14.50 11.72 -5.21
C ALA A 76 13.89 10.73 -6.22
N GLY A 77 14.67 9.71 -6.60
CA GLY A 77 14.15 8.56 -7.33
C GLY A 77 13.13 7.79 -6.47
N VAL A 78 11.99 7.42 -7.03
CA VAL A 78 10.95 6.67 -6.32
C VAL A 78 10.75 5.32 -6.99
N HIS A 79 10.86 4.26 -6.21
CA HIS A 79 10.79 2.88 -6.67
C HIS A 79 9.79 2.08 -5.85
N GLU A 80 9.14 1.12 -6.50
CA GLU A 80 8.23 0.16 -5.87
C GLU A 80 8.73 -1.25 -6.20
N ILE A 81 8.91 -2.09 -5.18
CA ILE A 81 9.13 -3.52 -5.36
C ILE A 81 7.88 -4.26 -4.90
N SER A 82 7.25 -4.98 -5.83
CA SER A 82 6.19 -5.94 -5.53
C SER A 82 6.77 -7.26 -4.99
N GLY A 83 5.97 -8.01 -4.24
CA GLY A 83 6.35 -9.36 -3.75
C GLY A 83 6.94 -9.43 -2.33
N TYR A 84 7.27 -8.30 -1.70
CA TYR A 84 7.63 -8.25 -0.27
C TYR A 84 6.44 -7.91 0.65
N SER A 85 5.24 -7.76 0.07
CA SER A 85 4.01 -7.62 0.84
C SER A 85 3.69 -8.91 1.59
N ALA A 86 3.37 -8.80 2.88
CA ALA A 86 2.87 -9.94 3.66
C ALA A 86 1.43 -10.35 3.29
N HIS A 87 0.78 -9.62 2.38
CA HIS A 87 -0.56 -9.92 1.91
C HIS A 87 -0.52 -10.73 0.61
N ALA A 88 -1.30 -11.81 0.61
CA ALA A 88 -1.63 -12.59 -0.58
C ALA A 88 -2.20 -11.70 -1.70
N ASP A 89 -1.78 -11.98 -2.93
CA ASP A 89 -2.40 -11.35 -4.10
C ASP A 89 -3.79 -11.95 -4.37
N LYS A 90 -4.46 -11.42 -5.39
CA LYS A 90 -5.80 -11.87 -5.77
C LYS A 90 -5.81 -13.36 -6.14
N ASP A 91 -4.80 -13.82 -6.88
CA ASP A 91 -4.74 -15.20 -7.37
C ASP A 91 -4.40 -16.17 -6.22
N ASP A 92 -3.58 -15.75 -5.26
CA ASP A 92 -3.32 -16.45 -4.01
C ASP A 92 -4.62 -16.64 -3.20
N LEU A 93 -5.42 -15.58 -3.05
CA LEU A 93 -6.69 -15.64 -2.32
C LEU A 93 -7.69 -16.58 -3.02
N VAL A 94 -7.77 -16.51 -4.34
CA VAL A 94 -8.59 -17.44 -5.15
C VAL A 94 -8.10 -18.87 -4.96
N ARG A 95 -6.80 -19.13 -5.11
CA ARG A 95 -6.20 -20.46 -4.88
C ARG A 95 -6.48 -20.97 -3.47
N TRP A 96 -6.41 -20.10 -2.47
CA TRP A 96 -6.67 -20.44 -1.07
C TRP A 96 -8.12 -20.89 -0.87
N VAL A 97 -9.10 -20.12 -1.35
CA VAL A 97 -10.53 -20.49 -1.30
C VAL A 97 -10.80 -21.79 -2.06
N MET A 98 -10.12 -21.99 -3.20
CA MET A 98 -10.30 -23.19 -4.01
C MET A 98 -9.70 -24.46 -3.40
N ARG A 99 -8.83 -24.35 -2.39
CA ARG A 99 -8.23 -25.51 -1.70
C ARG A 99 -9.07 -26.08 -0.55
N PHE A 100 -10.14 -25.41 -0.12
CA PHE A 100 -11.06 -25.97 0.88
C PHE A 100 -11.76 -27.22 0.33
N ARG A 101 -11.72 -28.33 1.09
CA ARG A 101 -12.42 -29.60 0.77
C ARG A 101 -13.93 -29.38 0.75
N ASN A 102 -14.46 -28.74 1.80
CA ASN A 102 -15.84 -28.28 1.87
C ASN A 102 -15.85 -26.78 1.58
N LYS A 103 -16.54 -26.38 0.51
CA LYS A 103 -16.62 -24.96 0.15
C LYS A 103 -17.38 -24.18 1.24
N PRO A 104 -16.95 -22.96 1.57
CA PRO A 104 -17.71 -22.11 2.47
C PRO A 104 -19.09 -21.84 1.86
N SER A 105 -20.14 -21.91 2.68
CA SER A 105 -21.51 -21.57 2.26
C SER A 105 -21.65 -20.09 1.91
N LYS A 106 -20.79 -19.24 2.51
CA LYS A 106 -20.76 -17.80 2.28
C LYS A 106 -19.38 -17.20 2.56
N ILE A 107 -18.98 -16.23 1.76
CA ILE A 107 -17.72 -15.50 1.90
C ILE A 107 -18.00 -14.00 2.08
N PHE A 108 -17.36 -13.39 3.08
CA PHE A 108 -17.46 -11.95 3.31
C PHE A 108 -16.13 -11.25 3.03
N LEU A 109 -16.10 -10.37 2.02
CA LEU A 109 -14.92 -9.56 1.70
C LEU A 109 -14.91 -8.31 2.57
N VAL A 110 -13.82 -8.14 3.34
CA VAL A 110 -13.71 -7.13 4.41
C VAL A 110 -12.68 -6.04 4.09
N HIS A 111 -11.46 -6.15 4.62
CA HIS A 111 -10.34 -5.24 4.34
C HIS A 111 -10.00 -5.22 2.84
N GLY A 112 -9.62 -4.04 2.34
CA GLY A 112 -9.32 -3.82 0.92
C GLY A 112 -10.12 -2.66 0.33
N GLU A 113 -9.58 -2.06 -0.72
CA GLU A 113 -10.26 -0.99 -1.46
C GLU A 113 -11.55 -1.50 -2.13
N ALA A 114 -12.46 -0.58 -2.44
CA ALA A 114 -13.74 -0.91 -3.04
C ALA A 114 -13.57 -1.68 -4.36
N GLU A 115 -12.67 -1.22 -5.23
CA GLU A 115 -12.43 -1.86 -6.53
C GLU A 115 -11.72 -3.20 -6.39
N SER A 116 -10.73 -3.32 -5.51
CA SER A 116 -10.08 -4.61 -5.22
C SER A 116 -11.09 -5.66 -4.75
N LYS A 117 -12.00 -5.28 -3.85
CA LYS A 117 -13.05 -6.17 -3.35
C LYS A 117 -14.07 -6.52 -4.43
N LYS A 118 -14.48 -5.57 -5.26
CA LYS A 118 -15.38 -5.85 -6.40
C LYS A 118 -14.73 -6.83 -7.38
N SER A 119 -13.45 -6.64 -7.68
CA SER A 119 -12.68 -7.52 -8.57
C SER A 119 -12.63 -8.95 -8.03
N LEU A 120 -12.21 -9.13 -6.77
CA LEU A 120 -12.15 -10.45 -6.14
C LEU A 120 -13.54 -11.09 -5.99
N LYS A 121 -14.58 -10.30 -5.65
CA LYS A 121 -15.97 -10.78 -5.59
C LYS A 121 -16.39 -11.36 -6.94
N LYS A 122 -16.19 -10.59 -8.02
CA LYS A 122 -16.57 -11.00 -9.37
C LYS A 122 -15.91 -12.33 -9.75
N GLU A 123 -14.63 -12.49 -9.46
CA GLU A 123 -13.90 -13.71 -9.78
C GLU A 123 -14.43 -14.92 -9.00
N LEU A 124 -14.62 -14.79 -7.68
CA LEU A 124 -15.17 -15.86 -6.87
C LEU A 124 -16.64 -16.17 -7.20
N ASP A 125 -17.45 -15.17 -7.57
CA ASP A 125 -18.82 -15.35 -8.06
C ASP A 125 -18.83 -16.21 -9.34
N THR A 126 -17.90 -15.97 -10.28
CA THR A 126 -17.81 -16.80 -11.51
C THR A 126 -17.45 -18.26 -11.22
N MET A 127 -16.92 -18.56 -10.03
CA MET A 127 -16.63 -19.90 -9.55
C MET A 127 -17.80 -20.53 -8.77
N GLY A 128 -18.96 -19.88 -8.74
CA GLY A 128 -20.19 -20.38 -8.10
C GLY A 128 -20.25 -20.21 -6.58
N LEU A 129 -19.43 -19.33 -6.00
CA LEU A 129 -19.42 -19.06 -4.57
C LEU A 129 -20.36 -17.89 -4.19
N ASP A 130 -21.06 -17.98 -3.06
CA ASP A 130 -21.82 -16.85 -2.50
C ASP A 130 -20.86 -15.87 -1.81
N VAL A 131 -20.59 -14.73 -2.46
CA VAL A 131 -19.66 -13.72 -1.96
C VAL A 131 -20.35 -12.38 -1.73
N THR A 132 -20.19 -11.83 -0.54
CA THR A 132 -20.72 -10.54 -0.13
C THR A 132 -19.60 -9.58 0.24
N VAL A 133 -19.63 -8.35 -0.26
CA VAL A 133 -18.74 -7.28 0.22
C VAL A 133 -19.33 -6.68 1.49
N ALA A 134 -18.64 -6.84 2.62
CA ALA A 134 -19.10 -6.33 3.91
C ALA A 134 -19.15 -4.80 3.92
N ARG A 135 -20.23 -4.23 4.47
CA ARG A 135 -20.39 -2.79 4.70
C ARG A 135 -20.10 -2.46 6.17
N LYS A 136 -19.39 -1.35 6.44
CA LYS A 136 -19.17 -0.86 7.81
C LYS A 136 -20.53 -0.72 8.52
N LYS A 137 -20.68 -1.33 9.70
CA LYS A 137 -21.88 -1.36 10.57
C LYS A 137 -22.98 -2.38 10.27
N ARG A 138 -22.75 -3.41 9.46
CA ARG A 138 -23.69 -4.55 9.39
C ARG A 138 -23.24 -5.63 10.37
N TYR A 139 -23.89 -5.71 11.53
CA TYR A 139 -23.77 -6.86 12.43
C TYR A 139 -24.43 -8.05 11.73
N ILE A 140 -23.68 -9.15 11.59
CA ILE A 140 -24.26 -10.43 11.19
C ILE A 140 -24.66 -11.10 12.50
N VAL A 141 -25.91 -10.91 12.87
CA VAL A 141 -26.57 -11.72 13.91
C VAL A 141 -27.26 -12.84 13.18
N ASP A 142 -26.61 -14.00 13.11
CA ASP A 142 -27.28 -15.25 12.75
C ASP A 142 -27.44 -16.08 14.03
N ALA A 143 -28.68 -16.54 14.26
CA ALA A 143 -29.11 -17.40 15.34
C ALA A 143 -28.80 -18.88 15.04
#